data_AF-A0A0Q0BQU4-F1
#
_entry.id   AF-A0A0Q0BQU4-F1
#
_cell.length_a   1.000
_cell.length_b   1.000
_cell.length_c   1.000
_cell.angle_alpha   90.00
_cell.angle_beta   90.00
_cell.angle_gamma   90.00
#
_symmetry.space_group_name_H-M   'P 1'
#
loop_
_entity.id
_entity.type
_entity.pdbx_description
1 polymer ?
#
loop_
_entity_poly.entity_id
_entity_poly.type
_entity_poly.pdbx_seq_one_letter_code
_entity_poly.pdbx_strand_id
1 'polypeptide(L)'
;MTIRAQGSFSANSVEAVRTASKQGLGLAMLTYWDIQQEIREGSLRQIDFADALPEQLSITAVLPTRQRVPHRVRLFVDRLEAELQKHNAGSTGTASSTNEPA
;
A
#
# COMPACT_ATOMS: atom_id res chain seq x y z
N MET A 1 -0.50 10.66 19.33
CA MET A 1 0.25 11.91 19.04
C MET A 1 0.75 11.80 17.62
N THR A 2 0.27 12.63 16.69
CA THR A 2 0.60 12.51 15.26
C THR A 2 1.69 13.52 14.92
N ILE A 3 2.88 13.04 14.54
CA ILE A 3 4.00 13.90 14.12
C ILE A 3 3.90 14.06 12.61
N ARG A 4 3.78 15.30 12.12
CA ARG A 4 3.88 15.60 10.68
C ARG A 4 5.35 15.81 10.33
N ALA A 5 5.89 14.94 9.47
CA ALA A 5 7.21 15.14 8.92
C ALA A 5 7.20 16.39 8.00
N GLN A 6 8.09 17.35 8.25
CA GLN A 6 8.40 18.39 7.27
C GLN A 6 9.46 17.87 6.31
N GLY A 7 9.12 17.81 5.02
CA GLY A 7 10.06 17.49 3.94
C GLY A 7 10.44 18.71 3.13
N SER A 8 11.59 18.66 2.45
CA SER A 8 12.03 19.66 1.46
C SER A 8 11.18 19.66 0.19
N PHE A 9 10.36 18.63 -0.01
CA PHE A 9 9.49 18.44 -1.17
C PHE A 9 8.17 17.80 -0.73
N SER A 10 7.07 18.20 -1.36
CA SER A 10 5.73 17.64 -1.14
C SER A 10 4.98 17.55 -2.46
N ALA A 11 4.33 16.41 -2.71
CA ALA A 11 3.49 16.19 -3.88
C ALA A 11 2.29 15.31 -3.52
N ASN A 12 1.22 15.43 -4.30
CA ASN A 12 0.00 14.62 -4.18
C ASN A 12 -0.05 13.47 -5.20
N SER A 13 1.04 13.23 -5.92
CA SER A 13 1.19 12.13 -6.89
C SER A 13 2.35 11.24 -6.50
N VAL A 14 2.10 9.94 -6.52
CA VAL A 14 3.11 8.89 -6.30
C VAL A 14 4.26 9.03 -7.30
N GLU A 15 3.97 9.34 -8.57
CA GLU A 15 4.99 9.48 -9.61
C GLU A 15 5.97 10.62 -9.31
N ALA A 16 5.47 11.75 -8.83
CA ALA A 16 6.29 12.90 -8.48
C ALA A 16 7.20 12.58 -7.28
N VAL A 17 6.67 11.90 -6.26
CA VAL A 17 7.44 11.44 -5.10
C VAL A 17 8.51 10.42 -5.52
N ARG A 18 8.14 9.43 -6.33
CA ARG A 18 9.06 8.41 -6.88
C ARG A 18 10.20 9.06 -7.68
N THR A 19 9.88 10.02 -8.53
CA THR A 19 10.87 10.76 -9.34
C THR A 19 11.81 11.57 -8.45
N ALA A 20 11.29 12.28 -7.45
CA ALA A 20 12.09 13.02 -6.47
C ALA A 20 13.04 12.08 -5.69
N SER A 21 12.56 10.92 -5.25
CA SER A 21 13.39 9.91 -4.58
C SER A 21 14.51 9.39 -5.48
N LYS A 22 14.22 9.12 -6.76
CA LYS A 22 15.24 8.70 -7.75
C LYS A 22 16.30 9.77 -8.00
N GLN A 23 15.93 11.04 -7.89
CA GLN A 23 16.85 12.17 -8.00
C GLN A 23 17.64 12.45 -6.71
N GLY A 24 17.40 11.68 -5.63
CA GLY A 24 18.12 11.82 -4.37
C GLY A 24 17.62 12.93 -3.47
N LEU A 25 16.38 13.42 -3.64
CA LEU A 25 15.80 14.46 -2.78
C LEU A 25 15.54 13.97 -1.34
N GLY A 26 15.59 12.66 -1.09
CA GLY A 26 15.47 12.08 0.24
C GLY A 26 14.82 10.70 0.24
N LEU A 27 14.24 10.34 1.39
CA LEU A 27 13.52 9.09 1.61
C LEU A 27 12.02 9.28 1.40
N ALA A 28 11.36 8.25 0.88
CA ALA A 28 9.90 8.22 0.73
C ALA A 28 9.37 6.83 1.10
N MET A 29 8.20 6.81 1.75
CA MET A 29 7.43 5.59 1.95
C MET A 29 6.51 5.42 0.75
N LEU A 30 6.82 4.44 -0.10
CA LEU A 30 6.07 4.11 -1.30
C LEU A 30 5.60 2.66 -1.22
N THR A 31 4.52 2.36 -1.92
CA THR A 31 4.02 1.00 -2.00
C THR A 31 4.89 0.19 -2.96
N TYR A 32 5.02 -1.11 -2.71
CA TYR A 32 5.91 -1.96 -3.52
C TYR A 32 5.49 -2.01 -5.00
N TRP A 33 4.19 -1.99 -5.29
CA TRP A 33 3.68 -2.05 -6.66
C TRP A 33 4.08 -0.84 -7.51
N ASP A 34 4.31 0.33 -6.89
CA ASP A 34 4.71 1.55 -7.60
C ASP A 34 6.21 1.59 -7.94
N ILE A 35 7.04 0.84 -7.22
CA ILE A 35 8.52 0.92 -7.32
C ILE A 35 9.20 -0.39 -7.69
N GLN A 36 8.43 -1.44 -8.06
CA GLN A 36 8.99 -2.73 -8.47
C GLN A 36 10.03 -2.58 -9.60
N GLN A 37 9.75 -1.66 -10.52
CA GLN A 37 10.65 -1.06 -11.51
C GLN A 37 12.06 -0.84 -10.95
N GLU A 38 12.12 0.16 -10.09
CA GLU A 38 13.32 0.79 -9.56
C GLU A 38 14.08 -0.14 -8.63
N ILE A 39 13.37 -0.96 -7.85
CA ILE A 39 13.99 -1.96 -7.00
C ILE A 39 14.73 -2.99 -7.85
N ARG A 40 14.14 -3.43 -8.97
CA ARG A 40 14.78 -4.38 -9.90
C ARG A 40 15.98 -3.76 -10.61
N GLU A 41 15.88 -2.50 -11.01
CA GLU A 41 16.95 -1.76 -11.67
C GLU A 41 18.05 -1.28 -10.69
N GLY A 42 17.79 -1.32 -9.37
CA GLY A 42 18.68 -0.81 -8.34
C GLY A 42 18.73 0.72 -8.25
N SER A 43 17.82 1.42 -8.94
CA SER A 43 17.72 2.90 -8.91
C SER A 43 17.01 3.42 -7.65
N LEU A 44 16.24 2.56 -6.97
CA LEU A 44 15.82 2.77 -5.58
C LEU A 44 16.29 1.58 -4.74
N ARG A 45 16.55 1.84 -3.45
CA ARG A 45 16.85 0.79 -2.46
C ARG A 45 15.81 0.83 -1.35
N GLN A 46 15.30 -0.35 -1.01
CA GLN A 46 14.49 -0.53 0.19
C GLN A 46 15.36 -0.33 1.43
N ILE A 47 14.79 0.32 2.44
CA ILE A 47 15.41 0.51 3.75
C ILE A 47 14.58 -0.28 4.75
N ASP A 48 15.20 -1.26 5.37
CA ASP A 48 14.58 -2.07 6.42
C ASP A 48 14.95 -1.50 7.78
N PHE A 49 13.94 -1.25 8.61
CA PHE A 49 14.12 -0.82 9.99
C PHE A 49 13.97 -2.03 10.92
N ALA A 50 14.88 -2.19 11.89
CA ALA A 50 14.85 -3.32 12.82
C ALA A 50 13.78 -3.16 13.91
N ASP A 51 13.42 -1.92 14.20
CA ASP A 51 12.58 -1.46 15.31
C ASP A 51 11.27 -0.83 14.85
N ALA A 52 11.05 -0.71 13.54
CA ALA A 52 9.86 -0.10 12.97
C ALA A 52 9.31 -0.91 11.80
N LEU A 53 7.98 -1.08 11.79
CA LEU A 53 7.26 -1.61 10.63
C LEU A 53 6.50 -0.47 9.95
N PRO A 54 6.48 -0.44 8.60
CA PRO A 54 5.59 0.45 7.87
C PRO A 54 4.13 0.21 8.27
N GLU A 55 3.30 1.24 8.15
CA GLU A 55 1.87 1.11 8.39
C GLU A 55 1.26 0.10 7.41
N GLN A 56 0.53 -0.87 7.94
CA GLN A 56 -0.10 -1.91 7.13
C GLN A 56 -1.34 -1.33 6.44
N LEU A 57 -1.22 -1.05 5.14
CA LEU A 57 -2.34 -0.56 4.34
C LEU A 57 -3.29 -1.71 4.01
N SER A 58 -4.57 -1.56 4.35
CA SER A 58 -5.62 -2.50 3.97
C SER A 58 -6.39 -1.99 2.76
N ILE A 59 -6.69 -2.89 1.82
CA ILE A 59 -7.60 -2.61 0.69
C ILE A 59 -8.99 -3.07 1.13
N THR A 60 -9.93 -2.14 1.25
CA THR A 60 -11.31 -2.42 1.68
C THR A 60 -12.30 -2.09 0.57
N ALA A 61 -13.19 -3.04 0.26
CA ALA A 61 -14.31 -2.79 -0.64
C ALA A 61 -15.48 -2.13 0.11
N VAL A 62 -15.83 -0.90 -0.26
CA VAL A 62 -16.97 -0.17 0.32
C VAL A 62 -18.22 -0.42 -0.53
N LEU A 63 -19.23 -1.06 0.05
CA LEU A 63 -20.48 -1.46 -0.62
C LEU A 63 -21.70 -0.77 0.02
N PRO A 64 -22.77 -0.47 -0.74
CA PRO A 64 -23.96 0.17 -0.18
C PRO A 64 -24.67 -0.71 0.87
N THR A 65 -24.86 -0.19 2.08
CA THR A 65 -25.39 -0.96 3.24
C THR A 65 -26.84 -1.43 3.08
N ARG A 66 -27.67 -0.69 2.34
CA ARG A 66 -29.14 -0.93 2.25
C ARG A 66 -29.62 -1.38 0.87
N GLN A 67 -28.71 -1.62 -0.07
CA GLN A 67 -29.07 -2.11 -1.40
C GLN A 67 -28.63 -3.56 -1.53
N ARG A 68 -29.47 -4.37 -2.16
CA ARG A 68 -29.17 -5.77 -2.48
C ARG A 68 -28.02 -5.75 -3.50
N VAL A 69 -26.77 -5.88 -3.04
CA VAL A 69 -25.59 -5.89 -3.90
C VAL A 69 -25.79 -6.95 -4.98
N PRO A 70 -25.80 -6.58 -6.28
CA PRO A 70 -26.04 -7.54 -7.35
C PRO A 70 -25.02 -8.68 -7.32
N HIS A 71 -25.46 -9.90 -7.63
CA HIS A 71 -24.61 -11.10 -7.56
C HIS A 71 -23.30 -10.96 -8.34
N ARG A 72 -23.34 -10.30 -9.51
CA ARG A 72 -22.16 -9.98 -10.34
C ARG A 72 -21.09 -9.14 -9.62
N VAL A 73 -21.51 -8.21 -8.75
CA VAL A 73 -20.57 -7.37 -7.99
C VAL A 73 -19.90 -8.19 -6.91
N ARG A 74 -20.65 -9.08 -6.24
CA ARG A 74 -20.09 -9.98 -5.24
C ARG A 74 -19.06 -10.93 -5.88
N LEU A 75 -19.42 -11.58 -6.99
CA LEU A 75 -18.49 -12.41 -7.76
C LEU A 75 -17.22 -11.65 -8.20
N PHE A 76 -17.36 -10.39 -8.60
CA PHE A 76 -16.21 -9.55 -8.94
C PHE A 76 -15.31 -9.30 -7.71
N VAL A 77 -15.89 -8.91 -6.57
CA VAL A 77 -15.14 -8.68 -5.32
C VAL A 77 -14.45 -9.96 -4.86
N ASP A 78 -15.15 -11.09 -4.87
CA ASP A 78 -14.59 -12.40 -4.50
C ASP A 78 -13.39 -12.75 -5.40
N ARG A 79 -13.50 -12.50 -6.72
CA ARG A 79 -12.41 -12.75 -7.66
C ARG A 79 -11.25 -11.78 -7.45
N LEU A 80 -11.54 -10.51 -7.21
CA LEU A 80 -10.53 -9.48 -6.97
C LEU A 80 -9.75 -9.77 -5.70
N GLU A 81 -10.43 -10.13 -4.61
CA GLU A 81 -9.79 -10.52 -3.35
C GLU A 81 -8.82 -11.69 -3.57
N ALA A 82 -9.26 -12.74 -4.28
CA ALA A 82 -8.41 -13.88 -4.60
C ALA A 82 -7.18 -13.50 -5.44
N GLU A 83 -7.29 -12.52 -6.36
CA GLU A 83 -6.14 -12.06 -7.15
C GLU A 83 -5.21 -11.13 -6.37
N LEU A 84 -5.74 -10.31 -5.46
CA LEU A 84 -4.94 -9.47 -4.57
C LEU A 84 -4.14 -10.30 -3.57
N GLN A 85 -4.74 -11.36 -3.00
CA GLN A 85 -4.05 -12.28 -2.09
C GLN A 85 -2.85 -12.98 -2.76
N LYS A 86 -2.96 -13.34 -4.05
CA LYS A 86 -1.84 -13.91 -4.82
C LYS A 86 -0.67 -12.94 -4.95
N HIS A 87 -0.94 -11.65 -5.10
CA HIS A 87 0.09 -10.62 -5.29
C HIS A 87 0.62 -10.03 -3.97
N ASN A 88 -0.15 -10.10 -2.87
CA ASN A 88 0.29 -9.69 -1.54
C ASN A 88 1.33 -10.64 -0.90
N ALA A 89 1.62 -11.78 -1.53
CA ALA A 89 2.68 -12.69 -1.10
C ALA A 89 4.09 -12.06 -1.12
N GLY A 90 4.25 -10.85 -1.69
CA GLY A 90 5.51 -10.09 -1.67
C GLY A 90 5.68 -9.12 -0.50
N SER A 91 4.69 -8.94 0.39
CA SER A 91 4.73 -7.92 1.46
C SER A 91 4.33 -8.43 2.85
N THR A 92 4.55 -9.73 3.14
CA THR A 92 4.18 -10.33 4.44
C THR A 92 5.04 -9.81 5.60
N GLY A 93 4.67 -8.65 6.13
CA GLY A 93 4.80 -8.32 7.53
C GLY A 93 3.64 -8.96 8.28
N THR A 94 3.95 -10.00 9.07
CA THR A 94 3.04 -10.76 9.90
C THR A 94 2.57 -9.93 11.10
N ALA A 95 1.26 -9.67 11.24
CA ALA A 95 0.53 -9.82 12.52
C ALA A 95 -0.97 -9.56 12.36
N SER A 96 -1.74 -10.58 12.70
CA SER A 96 -3.18 -10.62 12.86
C SER A 96 -3.69 -9.76 14.02
N SER A 97 -4.84 -9.11 13.84
CA SER A 97 -5.96 -9.06 14.81
C SER A 97 -7.17 -8.46 14.10
N THR A 98 -8.13 -9.30 13.71
CA THR A 98 -9.39 -9.54 14.43
C THR A 98 -10.39 -8.40 14.19
N ASN A 99 -11.21 -8.59 13.16
CA ASN A 99 -12.39 -7.77 12.89
C ASN A 99 -13.59 -8.47 13.58
N GLU A 100 -14.08 -7.89 14.68
CA GLU A 100 -15.31 -8.32 15.36
C GLU A 100 -16.43 -7.32 15.00
N PRO A 101 -17.52 -7.76 14.36
CA PRO A 101 -18.63 -6.86 14.02
C PRO A 101 -19.60 -6.76 15.20
N ALA A 102 -19.93 -5.52 15.57
CA ALA A 102 -21.14 -5.19 16.34
C ALA A 102 -22.29 -4.81 15.39
#